data_AF-V4UP95-F1
#
_entry.id   AF-V4UP95-F1
#
_cell.length_a   1.000
_cell.length_b   1.000
_cell.length_c   1.000
_cell.angle_alpha   90.00
_cell.angle_beta   90.00
_cell.angle_gamma   90.00
#
_symmetry.space_group_name_H-M   'P 1'
#
loop_
_entity.id
_entity.type
_entity.pdbx_description
1 polymer ?
#
loop_
_entity_poly.entity_id
_entity_poly.type
_entity_poly.pdbx_seq_one_letter_code
_entity_poly.pdbx_strand_id
1 'polypeptide(L)'
;MVVKETLRLYPIAPLLIPHESTEDCIVNGFHIPKKSRLLPFGSGRRVCPGMQLGLTIVKQVIAQLVHCFEWELPRGMLPIELDMTEEFGLITLRAKHLLAIASYCLKI
;
A
#
# COMPACT_ATOMS: atom_id res chain seq x y z
N MET A 1 10.82 -2.31 -9.29
CA MET A 1 9.85 -1.33 -9.83
C MET A 1 8.44 -1.66 -9.35
N VAL A 2 7.95 -2.88 -9.58
CA VAL A 2 6.58 -3.34 -9.24
C VAL A 2 6.09 -2.92 -7.85
N VAL A 3 6.78 -3.30 -6.76
CA VAL A 3 6.32 -3.01 -5.38
C VAL A 3 6.05 -1.53 -5.12
N LYS A 4 6.97 -0.63 -5.56
CA LYS A 4 6.81 0.80 -5.34
C LYS A 4 5.66 1.38 -6.17
N GLU A 5 5.48 0.87 -7.38
CA GLU A 5 4.41 1.30 -8.27
C GLU A 5 3.03 0.82 -7.79
N THR A 6 2.94 -0.39 -7.24
CA THR A 6 1.74 -0.88 -6.56
C THR A 6 1.35 0.03 -5.40
N LEU A 7 2.30 0.43 -4.55
CA LEU A 7 2.04 1.36 -3.44
C LEU A 7 1.69 2.78 -3.91
N ARG A 8 2.10 3.17 -5.13
CA ARG A 8 1.76 4.47 -5.73
C ARG A 8 0.31 4.47 -6.27
N LEU A 9 -0.10 3.39 -6.93
CA LEU A 9 -1.44 3.22 -7.48
C LEU A 9 -2.47 2.90 -6.40
N TYR A 10 -2.08 2.09 -5.42
CA TYR A 10 -2.93 1.53 -4.36
C TYR A 10 -2.28 1.77 -2.99
N PRO A 11 -2.35 3.02 -2.49
CA PRO A 11 -1.71 3.37 -1.23
C PRO A 11 -2.39 2.66 -0.05
N ILE A 12 -1.63 1.87 0.70
CA ILE A 12 -2.14 1.11 1.86
C ILE A 12 -2.71 2.03 2.94
N ALA A 13 -2.15 3.23 3.11
CA ALA A 13 -2.58 4.20 4.12
C ALA A 13 -2.59 5.62 3.53
N PRO A 14 -3.63 5.99 2.74
CA PRO A 14 -3.63 7.24 1.98
C PRO A 14 -3.64 8.49 2.86
N LEU A 15 -4.23 8.39 4.06
CA LEU A 15 -4.32 9.50 5.01
C LEU A 15 -3.26 9.47 6.12
N LEU A 16 -2.48 8.38 6.23
CA LEU A 16 -1.45 8.20 7.26
C LEU A 16 -1.97 8.49 8.69
N ILE A 17 -1.07 8.76 9.63
CA ILE A 17 -1.42 8.98 11.03
C ILE A 17 -1.54 10.50 11.28
N PRO A 18 -2.62 10.99 11.91
CA PRO A 18 -2.77 12.40 12.24
C PRO A 18 -1.60 12.91 13.08
N HIS A 19 -1.01 14.03 12.66
CA HIS A 19 -0.07 14.82 13.44
C HIS A 19 -0.80 16.02 14.05
N GLU A 20 -0.40 16.40 15.26
CA GLU A 20 -0.96 17.56 15.95
C GLU A 20 0.07 18.70 16.02
N SER A 21 -0.38 19.94 15.77
CA SER A 21 0.43 21.13 15.92
C SER A 21 0.65 21.48 17.41
N THR A 22 1.90 21.73 17.76
CA THR A 22 2.30 22.12 19.12
C THR A 22 2.15 23.62 19.38
N GLU A 23 2.10 24.42 18.31
CA GLU A 23 2.02 25.89 18.31
C GLU A 23 1.32 26.39 17.03
N ASP A 24 0.95 27.67 17.01
CA ASP A 24 0.41 28.32 15.82
C ASP A 24 1.49 28.42 14.74
N CYS A 25 1.19 28.05 13.49
CA CYS A 25 2.17 28.09 12.41
C CYS A 25 1.55 28.44 11.05
N ILE A 26 2.38 28.81 10.08
CA ILE A 26 1.97 29.06 8.70
C ILE A 26 2.46 27.91 7.81
N VAL A 27 1.56 27.26 7.08
CA VAL A 27 1.88 26.22 6.09
C VAL A 27 1.35 26.66 4.74
N ASN A 28 2.22 26.81 3.74
CA ASN A 28 1.86 27.29 2.40
C ASN A 28 1.05 28.60 2.40
N GLY A 29 1.34 29.52 3.34
CA GLY A 29 0.61 30.78 3.49
C GLY A 29 -0.69 30.69 4.28
N PHE A 30 -1.12 29.50 4.71
CA PHE A 30 -2.31 29.30 5.54
C PHE A 30 -1.97 29.25 7.03
N HIS A 31 -2.75 29.95 7.85
CA HIS A 31 -2.63 29.92 9.31
C HIS A 31 -3.23 28.64 9.90
N ILE A 32 -2.40 27.88 10.61
CA ILE A 32 -2.75 26.64 11.30
C ILE A 32 -2.68 26.88 12.81
N PRO A 33 -3.82 26.91 13.52
CA PRO A 33 -3.84 27.08 14.97
C PRO A 33 -3.25 25.88 15.71
N LYS A 34 -2.68 26.11 16.89
CA LYS A 34 -2.25 25.11 17.86
C LYS A 34 -3.35 24.07 18.12
N LYS A 35 -2.97 22.79 18.29
CA LYS A 35 -3.86 21.62 18.42
C LYS A 35 -4.64 21.22 17.16
N SER A 36 -4.38 21.86 16.02
CA SER A 36 -4.91 21.37 14.74
C SER A 36 -4.30 20.02 14.37
N ARG A 37 -5.14 19.10 13.87
CA ARG A 37 -4.71 17.78 13.38
C ARG A 37 -4.56 17.80 11.85
N LEU A 38 -3.39 17.41 11.38
CA LEU A 38 -3.01 17.37 9.97
C LEU A 38 -2.64 15.95 9.57
N LEU A 39 -2.92 15.57 8.33
CA LEU A 39 -2.54 14.28 7.77
C LEU A 39 -1.24 14.48 6.96
N PRO A 40 -0.07 14.11 7.53
CA PRO A 40 1.22 14.41 6.95
C PRO A 40 1.56 13.45 5.81
N PHE A 41 2.37 13.90 4.85
CA PHE A 41 2.87 13.05 3.76
C PHE A 41 4.13 12.28 4.21
N GLY A 42 3.96 11.14 4.88
CA GLY A 42 4.84 9.95 4.93
C GLY A 42 6.37 10.12 5.05
N SER A 43 6.89 11.27 5.44
CA SER A 43 8.29 11.67 5.31
C SER A 43 8.77 12.46 6.53
N GLY A 44 10.07 12.72 6.60
CA GLY A 44 10.69 13.41 7.73
C GLY A 44 10.74 12.57 9.01
N ARG A 45 10.68 13.23 10.17
CA ARG A 45 10.96 12.63 11.49
C ARG A 45 9.95 11.57 11.96
N ARG A 46 8.80 11.45 11.29
CA ARG A 46 7.74 10.48 11.59
C ARG A 46 7.52 9.49 10.44
N VAL A 47 8.49 9.38 9.54
CA VAL A 47 8.52 8.31 8.53
C VAL A 47 8.46 6.94 9.23
N CYS A 48 7.80 5.97 8.60
CA CYS A 48 7.72 4.61 9.13
C CYS A 48 9.14 4.02 9.30
N PRO A 49 9.59 3.70 10.52
CA PRO A 49 10.91 3.12 10.74
C PRO A 49 11.03 1.72 10.13
N GLY A 50 9.90 1.02 9.98
CA GLY A 50 9.82 -0.29 9.33
C GLY A 50 9.78 -0.25 7.79
N MET A 51 9.84 0.91 7.15
CA MET A 51 9.66 1.03 5.69
C MET A 51 10.65 0.18 4.91
N GLN A 52 11.94 0.21 5.28
CA GLN A 52 12.96 -0.58 4.57
C GLN A 52 12.76 -2.07 4.77
N LEU A 53 12.50 -2.51 6.01
CA LEU A 53 12.24 -3.91 6.31
C LEU A 53 11.01 -4.43 5.54
N GLY A 54 9.91 -3.68 5.57
CA GLY A 54 8.68 -4.04 4.85
C GLY A 54 8.91 -4.15 3.35
N LEU A 55 9.61 -3.19 2.74
CA LEU A 55 9.95 -3.24 1.31
C LEU A 55 10.83 -4.45 0.96
N THR A 56 11.78 -4.83 1.82
CA THR A 56 12.62 -6.01 1.61
C THR A 56 11.81 -7.30 1.71
N ILE A 57 10.98 -7.44 2.75
CA ILE A 57 10.11 -8.62 2.96
C ILE A 57 9.14 -8.79 1.78
N VAL A 58 8.42 -7.72 1.41
CA VAL A 58 7.43 -7.78 0.33
C VAL A 58 8.10 -8.16 -1.00
N LYS A 59 9.27 -7.61 -1.30
CA LYS A 59 10.04 -8.01 -2.49
C LYS A 59 10.41 -9.49 -2.45
N GLN A 60 10.89 -9.99 -1.31
CA GLN A 60 11.28 -11.39 -1.18
C GLN A 60 10.09 -12.34 -1.36
N VAL A 61 8.97 -12.04 -0.70
CA VAL A 61 7.74 -12.84 -0.82
C VAL A 61 7.25 -12.85 -2.26
N ILE A 62 7.16 -11.69 -2.91
CA ILE A 62 6.74 -11.61 -4.32
C ILE A 62 7.71 -12.37 -5.23
N ALA A 63 9.03 -12.25 -5.00
CA ALA A 63 10.01 -12.98 -5.79
C ALA A 63 9.81 -14.50 -5.67
N GLN A 64 9.57 -15.01 -4.46
CA GLN A 64 9.28 -16.43 -4.23
C GLN A 64 7.97 -16.86 -4.89
N LEU A 65 6.91 -16.06 -4.76
CA LEU A 65 5.60 -16.37 -5.35
C LEU A 65 5.65 -16.42 -6.88
N VAL A 66 6.35 -15.49 -7.52
CA VAL A 66 6.49 -15.44 -8.99
C VAL A 66 7.47 -16.50 -9.50
N HIS A 67 8.50 -16.84 -8.72
CA HIS A 67 9.48 -17.85 -9.12
C HIS A 67 8.95 -19.28 -9.00
N CYS A 68 8.20 -19.58 -7.94
CA CYS A 68 7.79 -20.95 -7.62
C CYS A 68 6.45 -21.36 -8.22
N PHE A 69 5.60 -20.41 -8.61
CA PHE A 69 4.23 -20.68 -9.03
C PHE A 69 3.86 -20.02 -10.35
N GLU A 70 3.10 -20.74 -11.16
CA GLU A 70 2.33 -20.22 -12.27
C GLU A 70 0.94 -19.83 -11.75
N TRP A 71 0.48 -18.66 -12.17
CA TRP A 71 -0.71 -18.03 -11.62
C TRP A 71 -1.79 -17.94 -12.69
N GLU A 72 -2.95 -18.49 -12.37
CA GLU A 72 -4.13 -18.47 -13.24
C GLU A 72 -5.33 -17.84 -12.52
N LEU A 73 -6.19 -17.17 -13.27
CA LEU A 73 -7.46 -16.68 -12.72
C LEU A 73 -8.50 -17.81 -12.71
N PRO A 74 -9.32 -17.91 -11.65
CA PRO A 74 -10.30 -18.97 -11.55
C PRO A 74 -11.35 -18.87 -12.66
N ARG A 75 -11.78 -20.01 -13.17
CA ARG A 75 -12.89 -20.13 -14.14
C ARG A 75 -12.65 -19.41 -15.48
N GLY A 76 -11.38 -19.22 -15.88
CA GLY A 76 -11.05 -18.59 -17.16
C GLY A 76 -11.38 -17.09 -17.23
N MET A 77 -11.51 -16.43 -16.07
CA MET A 77 -11.74 -14.99 -15.96
C MET A 77 -10.63 -14.19 -16.65
N LEU A 78 -10.99 -13.11 -17.34
CA LEU A 78 -10.03 -12.23 -17.99
C LEU A 78 -9.46 -11.21 -16.98
N PRO A 79 -8.21 -10.74 -17.16
CA PRO A 79 -7.62 -9.74 -16.26
C PRO A 79 -8.43 -8.43 -16.11
N ILE A 80 -9.18 -8.04 -17.16
CA ILE A 80 -10.03 -6.84 -17.17
C ILE A 80 -11.28 -6.99 -16.30
N GLU A 81 -11.69 -8.22 -16.02
CA GLU A 81 -12.87 -8.54 -15.20
C GLU A 81 -12.55 -8.52 -13.71
N LEU A 82 -11.28 -8.33 -13.34
CA LEU A 82 -10.83 -8.30 -11.97
C LEU A 82 -11.31 -7.03 -11.26
N ASP A 83 -12.12 -7.20 -10.22
CA ASP A 83 -12.61 -6.10 -9.40
C ASP A 83 -11.50 -5.56 -8.49
N MET A 84 -10.92 -4.42 -8.91
CA MET A 84 -9.85 -3.73 -8.18
C MET A 84 -10.37 -2.62 -7.25
N THR A 85 -11.69 -2.52 -7.08
CA THR A 85 -12.33 -1.50 -6.23
C THR A 85 -11.79 -1.57 -4.81
N GLU A 86 -11.61 -0.40 -4.20
CA GLU A 86 -11.05 -0.24 -2.86
C GLU A 86 -12.10 0.28 -1.89
N GLU A 87 -12.01 -0.15 -0.64
CA GLU A 87 -12.76 0.43 0.46
C GLU A 87 -11.87 1.43 1.19
N PHE A 88 -12.37 2.67 1.35
CA PHE A 88 -11.62 3.75 1.97
C PHE A 88 -11.68 3.65 3.50
N GLY A 89 -10.51 3.68 4.14
CA GLY A 89 -10.37 3.65 5.59
C GLY A 89 -9.00 4.13 6.05
N LEU A 90 -8.65 3.84 7.30
CA LEU A 90 -7.28 4.06 7.80
C LEU A 90 -6.27 3.22 7.00
N ILE A 91 -6.70 2.03 6.60
CA ILE A 91 -6.02 1.16 5.64
C ILE A 91 -6.95 0.98 4.45
N THR A 92 -6.45 1.22 3.24
CA THR A 92 -7.18 0.96 2.00
C THR A 92 -6.97 -0.49 1.59
N LEU A 93 -8.06 -1.25 1.57
CA LEU A 93 -8.09 -2.66 1.18
C LEU A 93 -8.93 -2.84 -0.07
N ARG A 94 -8.75 -3.97 -0.75
CA ARG A 94 -9.67 -4.37 -1.83
C ARG A 94 -11.05 -4.60 -1.23
N ALA A 95 -12.08 -4.01 -1.86
CA ALA A 95 -13.47 -4.17 -1.46
C ALA A 95 -13.94 -5.63 -1.54
N LYS A 96 -13.32 -6.42 -2.42
CA LYS A 96 -13.48 -7.87 -2.50
C LYS A 96 -12.13 -8.56 -2.52
N HIS A 97 -12.03 -9.69 -1.84
CA HIS A 97 -10.81 -10.51 -1.84
C HIS A 97 -10.54 -11.02 -3.26
N LEU A 98 -9.31 -10.80 -3.74
CA LEU A 98 -8.86 -11.32 -5.03
C LEU A 98 -8.54 -12.81 -4.90
N LEU A 99 -8.88 -13.59 -5.93
CA LEU A 99 -8.63 -15.03 -5.99
C LEU A 99 -7.72 -15.33 -7.18
N ALA A 100 -6.73 -16.19 -6.95
CA ALA A 100 -5.85 -16.72 -7.98
C ALA A 100 -5.51 -18.17 -7.65
N ILE A 101 -5.34 -18.99 -8.68
CA ILE A 101 -4.93 -20.39 -8.57
C ILE A 101 -3.42 -20.42 -8.76
N ALA A 102 -2.72 -20.98 -7.78
CA ALA A 102 -1.27 -21.14 -7.82
C ALA A 102 -0.91 -22.58 -8.13
N SER A 103 -0.26 -22.81 -9.28
CA SER A 103 0.25 -24.10 -9.71
C SER A 103 1.77 -24.13 -9.49
N TYR A 104 2.28 -25.10 -8.73
CA TYR A 104 3.72 -25.16 -8.42
C TYR A 104 4.53 -25.59 -9.65
N CYS A 105 5.51 -24.78 -10.04
CA CYS A 105 6.28 -24.98 -11.28
C CYS A 105 7.65 -25.61 -11.07
N LEU A 106 8.17 -25.60 -9.84
CA LEU A 106 9.48 -26.17 -9.57
C LEU A 106 9.40 -27.69 -9.63
N LYS A 107 10.04 -28.26 -10.65
CA LYS A 107 10.37 -29.69 -10.66
C LYS A 107 11.59 -29.85 -9.75
N ILE A 108 11.41 -30.45 -8.58
CA ILE A 108 12.52 -30.99 -7.78
C ILE A 108 13.04 -32.24 -8.47
#